data_AF-A0A1I2ADE7-F1
#
_entry.id   AF-A0A1I2ADE7-F1
#
_cell.length_a   1.000
_cell.length_b   1.000
_cell.length_c   1.000
_cell.angle_alpha   90.00
_cell.angle_beta   90.00
_cell.angle_gamma   90.00
#
_symmetry.space_group_name_H-M   'P 1'
#
loop_
_entity.id
_entity.type
_entity.pdbx_description
1 polymer ?
#
loop_
_entity_poly.entity_id
_entity_poly.type
_entity_poly.pdbx_seq_one_letter_code
_entity_poly.pdbx_strand_id
1 'polypeptide(L)'
;MTLTAILRAGALGAVAFGLASCAGAPTGGSGEFRKGYTAARTALEAGRYDSAERGYMKLVPEAGALTPRIRLEYAHTLLRAEDYARARSEAQRLVVALDGQNRLAALAVQATAEHELGLVAMTAGDRDAARTLMTSARTGMTEVLANAPDLDPAGALAGRNTSLGVQLERLG
;
A
#
# COMPACT_ATOMS: atom_id res chain seq x y z
N MET A 1 -77.86 10.35 -47.67
CA MET A 1 -76.60 10.96 -48.15
C MET A 1 -75.45 10.22 -47.50
N THR A 2 -74.65 9.56 -48.35
CA THR A 2 -73.22 9.21 -48.23
C THR A 2 -72.67 8.53 -46.96
N LEU A 3 -72.36 7.24 -47.16
CA LEU A 3 -71.24 6.44 -46.60
C LEU A 3 -70.08 7.27 -46.03
N THR A 4 -69.51 6.80 -44.90
CA THR A 4 -68.12 6.33 -44.85
C THR A 4 -67.90 5.35 -43.69
N ALA A 5 -67.53 4.11 -44.01
CA ALA A 5 -66.89 3.17 -43.09
C ALA A 5 -65.38 3.38 -43.13
N ILE A 6 -64.70 3.44 -41.99
CA ILE A 6 -63.24 3.18 -41.92
C ILE A 6 -62.94 2.37 -40.66
N LEU A 7 -62.83 1.06 -40.85
CA LEU A 7 -62.00 0.19 -40.02
C LEU A 7 -60.55 0.39 -40.48
N ARG A 8 -59.64 0.79 -39.59
CA ARG A 8 -58.22 0.45 -39.73
C ARG A 8 -57.62 0.14 -38.36
N ALA A 9 -57.32 -1.14 -38.18
CA ALA A 9 -56.40 -1.66 -37.19
C ALA A 9 -55.02 -0.99 -37.34
N GLY A 10 -54.34 -0.73 -36.22
CA GLY A 10 -53.01 -0.13 -36.26
C GLY A 10 -52.33 -0.06 -34.91
N ALA A 11 -51.70 -1.18 -34.53
CA ALA A 11 -50.53 -1.30 -33.65
C ALA A 11 -50.60 -0.66 -32.24
N LEU A 12 -50.89 -1.51 -31.24
CA LEU A 12 -50.25 -1.41 -29.93
C LEU A 12 -48.74 -1.44 -30.14
N GLY A 13 -48.10 -0.27 -30.09
CA GLY A 13 -46.66 -0.13 -29.99
C GLY A 13 -46.21 -0.62 -28.61
N ALA A 14 -46.06 -1.94 -28.47
CA ALA A 14 -45.30 -2.51 -27.38
C ALA A 14 -43.84 -2.08 -27.55
N VAL A 15 -43.43 -1.08 -26.76
CA VAL A 15 -42.02 -0.73 -26.60
C VAL A 15 -41.37 -1.88 -25.85
N ALA A 16 -40.90 -2.88 -26.59
CA ALA A 16 -39.96 -3.86 -26.08
C ALA A 16 -38.60 -3.16 -25.99
N PHE A 17 -38.32 -2.55 -24.84
CA PHE A 17 -36.94 -2.25 -24.45
C PHE A 17 -36.20 -3.59 -24.34
N GLY A 18 -35.54 -3.97 -25.43
CA GLY A 18 -34.51 -5.00 -25.41
C GLY A 18 -33.35 -4.47 -24.57
N LEU A 19 -33.40 -4.74 -23.26
CA LEU A 19 -32.20 -4.70 -22.44
C LEU A 19 -31.31 -5.82 -22.96
N ALA A 20 -30.40 -5.45 -23.86
CA ALA A 20 -29.21 -6.23 -24.15
C ALA A 20 -28.50 -6.44 -22.81
N SER A 21 -28.69 -7.62 -22.22
CA SER A 21 -27.83 -8.13 -21.18
C SER A 21 -26.45 -8.25 -21.80
N CYS A 22 -25.62 -7.22 -21.62
CA CYS A 22 -24.19 -7.41 -21.62
C CYS A 22 -23.92 -8.60 -20.70
N ALA A 23 -23.35 -9.64 -21.29
CA ALA A 23 -22.90 -10.83 -20.59
C ALA A 23 -22.28 -10.39 -19.25
N GLY A 24 -22.82 -10.94 -18.16
CA GLY A 24 -22.39 -10.61 -16.82
C GLY A 24 -20.87 -10.71 -16.73
N ALA A 25 -20.21 -9.55 -16.59
CA ALA A 25 -18.86 -9.51 -16.07
C ALA A 25 -18.90 -10.16 -14.68
N PRO A 26 -17.94 -11.02 -14.32
CA PRO A 26 -17.96 -11.69 -13.02
C PRO A 26 -17.93 -10.63 -11.93
N THR A 27 -19.03 -10.49 -11.21
CA THR A 27 -19.19 -9.61 -10.03
C THR A 27 -18.39 -10.11 -8.82
N GLY A 28 -17.57 -11.16 -8.99
CA GLY A 28 -16.78 -11.81 -7.93
C GLY A 28 -15.48 -11.10 -7.53
N GLY A 29 -14.96 -10.14 -8.32
CA GLY A 29 -13.65 -9.53 -8.04
C GLY A 29 -13.65 -8.44 -6.96
N SER A 30 -14.62 -7.53 -6.98
CA SER A 30 -14.60 -6.35 -6.10
C SER A 30 -15.09 -6.63 -4.68
N GLY A 31 -15.98 -7.61 -4.51
CA GLY A 31 -16.50 -8.04 -3.21
C GLY A 31 -15.49 -8.86 -2.42
N GLU A 32 -14.87 -9.86 -3.06
CA GLU A 32 -13.88 -10.72 -2.42
C GLU A 32 -12.59 -9.97 -2.11
N PHE A 33 -12.09 -9.12 -3.02
CA PHE A 33 -10.94 -8.26 -2.76
C PHE A 33 -11.18 -7.36 -1.55
N ARG A 34 -12.35 -6.71 -1.45
CA ARG A 34 -12.70 -5.85 -0.31
C ARG A 34 -12.73 -6.63 0.99
N LYS A 35 -13.36 -7.80 1.00
CA LYS A 35 -13.41 -8.69 2.17
C LYS A 35 -12.01 -9.12 2.59
N GLY A 36 -11.17 -9.52 1.64
CA GLY A 36 -9.76 -9.88 1.88
C GLY A 36 -8.95 -8.71 2.43
N TYR A 37 -9.10 -7.52 1.85
CA TYR A 37 -8.43 -6.29 2.33
C TYR A 37 -8.85 -5.95 3.76
N THR A 38 -10.15 -5.94 4.06
CA THR A 38 -10.65 -5.69 5.43
C THR A 38 -10.10 -6.73 6.41
N ALA A 39 -10.09 -8.01 6.05
CA ALA A 39 -9.54 -9.06 6.91
C ALA A 39 -8.03 -8.88 7.18
N ALA A 40 -7.25 -8.56 6.16
CA ALA A 40 -5.81 -8.30 6.30
C ALA A 40 -5.55 -7.07 7.17
N ARG A 41 -6.29 -5.97 6.94
CA ARG A 41 -6.18 -4.74 7.72
C ARG A 41 -6.54 -4.95 9.19
N THR A 42 -7.66 -5.63 9.47
CA THR A 42 -8.06 -5.97 10.85
C THR A 42 -7.05 -6.88 11.53
N ALA A 43 -6.43 -7.81 10.80
CA ALA A 43 -5.35 -8.62 11.37
C ALA A 43 -4.13 -7.76 11.74
N LEU A 44 -3.73 -6.83 10.87
CA LEU A 44 -2.62 -5.90 11.13
C LEU A 44 -2.87 -5.03 12.35
N GLU A 45 -4.05 -4.42 12.45
CA GLU A 45 -4.46 -3.56 13.57
C GLU A 45 -4.52 -4.33 14.89
N ALA A 46 -4.89 -5.62 14.85
CA ALA A 46 -4.92 -6.50 16.01
C ALA A 46 -3.56 -7.15 16.34
N GLY A 47 -2.47 -6.77 15.67
CA GLY A 47 -1.13 -7.32 15.91
C GLY A 47 -0.92 -8.75 15.41
N ARG A 48 -1.86 -9.30 14.62
CA ARG A 48 -1.74 -10.65 14.03
C ARG A 48 -0.95 -10.59 12.73
N TYR A 49 0.33 -10.26 12.82
CA TYR A 49 1.16 -9.93 11.67
C TYR A 49 1.29 -11.06 10.65
N ASP A 50 1.45 -12.32 11.08
CA ASP A 50 1.45 -13.47 10.17
C ASP A 50 0.17 -13.58 9.33
N SER A 51 -0.98 -13.27 9.94
CA SER A 51 -2.28 -13.33 9.25
C SER A 51 -2.45 -12.15 8.30
N ALA A 52 -2.00 -10.96 8.70
CA ALA A 52 -1.98 -9.78 7.85
C ALA A 52 -1.06 -9.98 6.64
N GLU A 53 0.13 -10.53 6.85
CA GLU A 53 1.13 -10.80 5.82
C GLU A 53 0.55 -11.70 4.73
N ARG A 54 0.03 -12.89 5.13
CA ARG A 54 -0.62 -13.81 4.19
C ARG A 54 -1.80 -13.16 3.47
N GLY A 55 -2.58 -12.36 4.19
CA GLY A 55 -3.72 -11.63 3.63
C GLY A 55 -3.30 -10.67 2.53
N TYR A 56 -2.34 -9.79 2.80
CA TYR A 56 -1.84 -8.84 1.80
C TYR A 56 -1.11 -9.54 0.64
N MET A 57 -0.31 -10.58 0.90
CA MET A 57 0.32 -11.37 -0.17
C MET A 57 -0.70 -11.96 -1.14
N LYS A 58 -1.83 -12.47 -0.64
CA LYS A 58 -2.93 -12.99 -1.48
C LYS A 58 -3.58 -11.89 -2.33
N LEU A 59 -3.67 -10.66 -1.81
CA LEU A 59 -4.31 -9.54 -2.50
C LEU A 59 -3.44 -8.93 -3.60
N VAL A 60 -2.11 -9.01 -3.50
CA VAL A 60 -1.18 -8.43 -4.50
C VAL A 60 -1.52 -8.83 -5.94
N PRO A 61 -1.69 -10.12 -6.31
CA PRO A 61 -2.00 -10.51 -7.69
C PRO A 61 -3.39 -10.06 -8.15
N GLU A 62 -4.32 -9.81 -7.23
CA GLU A 62 -5.71 -9.42 -7.54
C GLU A 62 -5.89 -7.89 -7.57
N ALA A 63 -4.91 -7.12 -7.11
CA ALA A 63 -5.04 -5.69 -6.85
C ALA A 63 -5.12 -4.81 -8.12
N GLY A 64 -4.67 -5.30 -9.27
CA GLY A 64 -4.67 -4.53 -10.52
C GLY A 64 -3.96 -3.18 -10.36
N ALA A 65 -4.66 -2.08 -10.66
CA ALA A 65 -4.12 -0.72 -10.48
C ALA A 65 -3.76 -0.36 -9.02
N LEU A 66 -4.34 -1.05 -8.03
CA LEU A 66 -4.04 -0.84 -6.62
C LEU A 66 -2.78 -1.58 -6.15
N THR A 67 -2.11 -2.34 -7.03
CA THR A 67 -0.94 -3.16 -6.67
C THR A 67 0.12 -2.37 -5.89
N PRO A 68 0.53 -1.15 -6.28
CA PRO A 68 1.55 -0.43 -5.51
C PRO A 68 1.10 -0.09 -4.09
N ARG A 69 -0.18 0.25 -3.90
CA ARG A 69 -0.76 0.52 -2.58
C ARG A 69 -0.79 -0.74 -1.72
N ILE A 70 -1.24 -1.87 -2.27
CA ILE A 70 -1.28 -3.14 -1.53
C ILE A 70 0.13 -3.62 -1.17
N ARG A 71 1.12 -3.40 -2.05
CA ARG A 71 2.52 -3.67 -1.74
C ARG A 71 3.08 -2.77 -0.64
N LEU A 72 2.66 -1.50 -0.57
CA LEU A 72 3.07 -0.61 0.51
C LEU A 72 2.51 -1.07 1.86
N GLU A 73 1.25 -1.48 1.92
CA GLU A 73 0.61 -2.04 3.12
C GLU A 73 1.28 -3.36 3.55
N TYR A 74 1.66 -4.19 2.57
CA TYR A 74 2.44 -5.40 2.81
C TYR A 74 3.84 -5.09 3.38
N ALA A 75 4.57 -4.13 2.80
CA ALA A 75 5.86 -3.68 3.34
C ALA A 75 5.72 -3.14 4.78
N HIS A 76 4.65 -2.39 5.06
CA HIS A 76 4.35 -1.93 6.41
C HIS A 76 4.04 -3.08 7.37
N THR A 77 3.32 -4.11 6.91
CA THR A 77 3.06 -5.33 7.69
C THR A 77 4.34 -6.05 8.06
N LEU A 78 5.26 -6.21 7.10
CA LEU A 78 6.59 -6.81 7.34
C LEU A 78 7.39 -6.00 8.37
N LEU A 79 7.35 -4.67 8.27
CA LEU A 79 8.00 -3.79 9.25
C LEU A 79 7.45 -4.00 10.67
N ARG A 80 6.12 -4.09 10.80
CA ARG A 80 5.44 -4.34 12.08
C ARG A 80 5.70 -5.75 12.62
N ALA A 81 5.96 -6.71 11.75
CA ALA A 81 6.37 -8.07 12.07
C ALA A 81 7.87 -8.21 12.40
N GLU A 82 8.61 -7.09 12.40
CA GLU A 82 10.06 -7.05 12.62
C GLU A 82 10.89 -7.76 11.52
N ASP A 83 10.28 -8.08 10.38
CA ASP A 83 10.96 -8.59 9.19
C ASP A 83 11.55 -7.42 8.38
N TYR A 84 12.51 -6.74 8.98
CA TYR A 84 13.08 -5.50 8.46
C TYR A 84 13.78 -5.69 7.10
N ALA A 85 14.38 -6.86 6.87
CA ALA A 85 15.04 -7.15 5.60
C ALA A 85 14.04 -7.23 4.43
N ARG A 86 12.91 -7.93 4.61
CA ARG A 86 11.86 -8.01 3.58
C ARG A 86 11.10 -6.69 3.47
N ALA A 87 10.84 -6.01 4.58
CA ALA A 87 10.22 -4.68 4.58
C ALA A 87 11.04 -3.68 3.74
N ARG A 88 12.36 -3.60 3.97
CA ARG A 88 13.28 -2.77 3.19
C ARG A 88 13.23 -3.14 1.70
N SER A 89 13.30 -4.43 1.37
CA SER A 89 13.31 -4.89 -0.01
C SER A 89 12.02 -4.54 -0.78
N GLU A 90 10.85 -4.76 -0.16
CA GLU A 90 9.56 -4.39 -0.76
C GLU A 90 9.42 -2.87 -0.91
N ALA A 91 9.76 -2.11 0.14
CA ALA A 91 9.66 -0.66 0.12
C ALA A 91 10.62 -0.03 -0.90
N GLN A 92 11.85 -0.53 -1.03
CA GLN A 92 12.83 -0.05 -2.01
C GLN A 92 12.33 -0.19 -3.45
N ARG A 93 11.67 -1.31 -3.79
CA ARG A 93 11.05 -1.46 -5.12
C ARG A 93 9.99 -0.40 -5.39
N LEU A 94 9.21 -0.04 -4.38
CA LEU A 94 8.18 1.00 -4.49
C LEU A 94 8.79 2.40 -4.59
N VAL A 95 9.88 2.68 -3.87
CA VAL A 95 10.61 3.95 -3.99
C VAL A 95 11.14 4.15 -5.40
N VAL A 96 11.60 3.09 -6.07
CA VAL A 96 12.06 3.14 -7.46
C VAL A 96 10.90 3.28 -8.46
N ALA A 97 9.74 2.69 -8.16
CA ALA A 97 8.62 2.58 -9.10
C ALA A 97 7.58 3.70 -9.00
N LEU A 98 7.61 4.50 -7.94
CA LEU A 98 6.59 5.50 -7.63
C LEU A 98 7.20 6.90 -7.58
N ASP A 99 6.30 7.89 -7.70
CA ASP A 99 6.63 9.30 -7.59
C ASP A 99 5.78 10.00 -6.51
N GLY A 100 6.15 11.25 -6.19
CA GLY A 100 5.41 12.12 -5.29
C GLY A 100 5.20 11.53 -3.88
N GLN A 101 4.03 11.76 -3.29
CA GLN A 101 3.74 11.32 -1.93
C GLN A 101 3.74 9.79 -1.76
N ASN A 102 3.37 9.02 -2.79
CA ASN A 102 3.40 7.56 -2.70
C ASN A 102 4.84 7.03 -2.61
N ARG A 103 5.77 7.65 -3.34
CA ARG A 103 7.21 7.37 -3.20
C ARG A 103 7.70 7.71 -1.79
N LEU A 104 7.33 8.87 -1.26
CA LEU A 104 7.75 9.31 0.08
C LEU A 104 7.19 8.42 1.19
N ALA A 105 5.97 7.90 1.06
CA ALA A 105 5.41 6.93 1.99
C ALA A 105 6.18 5.59 1.96
N ALA A 106 6.57 5.12 0.77
CA ALA A 106 7.46 3.96 0.65
C ALA A 106 8.85 4.23 1.24
N LEU A 107 9.39 5.43 1.01
CA LEU A 107 10.69 5.84 1.54
C LEU A 107 10.69 5.88 3.07
N ALA A 108 9.59 6.32 3.69
CA ALA A 108 9.44 6.30 5.15
C ALA A 108 9.52 4.86 5.70
N VAL A 109 8.86 3.89 5.05
CA VAL A 109 8.94 2.46 5.42
C VAL A 109 10.35 1.92 5.22
N GLN A 110 10.97 2.20 4.07
CA GLN A 110 12.35 1.77 3.77
C GLN A 110 13.34 2.31 4.81
N ALA A 111 13.33 3.62 5.06
CA ALA A 111 14.25 4.27 5.98
C ALA A 111 14.05 3.78 7.42
N THR A 112 12.81 3.51 7.82
CA THR A 112 12.51 2.89 9.13
C THR A 112 13.09 1.48 9.22
N ALA A 113 12.91 0.65 8.19
CA ALA A 113 13.49 -0.70 8.17
C ALA A 113 15.03 -0.68 8.17
N GLU A 114 15.65 0.27 7.45
CA GLU A 114 17.10 0.46 7.46
C GLU A 114 17.62 0.90 8.83
N HIS A 115 16.88 1.75 9.55
CA HIS A 115 17.23 2.12 10.91
C HIS A 115 17.29 0.91 11.84
N GLU A 116 16.25 0.07 11.81
CA GLU A 116 16.18 -1.14 12.64
C GLU A 116 17.28 -2.15 12.28
N LEU A 117 17.56 -2.35 10.98
CA LEU A 117 18.69 -3.17 10.54
C LEU A 117 20.03 -2.60 11.00
N GLY A 118 20.17 -1.27 11.03
CA GLY A 118 21.36 -0.60 11.55
C GLY A 118 21.56 -0.85 13.05
N LEU A 119 20.48 -0.87 13.83
CA LEU A 119 20.52 -1.22 15.26
C LEU A 119 20.92 -2.69 15.47
N VAL A 120 20.42 -3.61 14.64
CA VAL A 120 20.82 -5.01 14.65
C VAL A 120 22.31 -5.15 14.34
N ALA A 121 22.81 -4.50 13.28
CA ALA A 121 24.22 -4.51 12.92
C ALA A 121 25.11 -3.94 14.05
N MET A 122 24.67 -2.83 14.67
CA MET A 122 25.37 -2.22 15.79
C MET A 122 25.47 -3.17 16.99
N THR A 123 24.39 -3.90 17.29
CA THR A 123 24.36 -4.91 18.37
C THR A 123 25.26 -6.10 18.06
N ALA A 124 25.35 -6.49 16.79
CA ALA A 124 26.25 -7.55 16.32
C ALA A 124 27.74 -7.12 16.26
N GLY A 125 28.04 -5.84 16.51
CA GLY A 125 29.39 -5.29 16.41
C GLY A 125 29.85 -4.99 14.98
N ASP A 126 28.98 -5.15 13.98
CA ASP A 126 29.26 -4.79 12.58
C ASP A 126 29.08 -3.28 12.38
N ARG A 127 30.13 -2.53 12.74
CA ARG A 127 30.13 -1.06 12.69
C ARG A 127 29.99 -0.51 11.27
N ASP A 128 30.53 -1.21 10.28
CA ASP A 128 30.49 -0.75 8.89
C ASP A 128 29.07 -0.90 8.32
N ALA A 129 28.45 -2.07 8.49
CA ALA A 129 27.05 -2.25 8.11
C ALA A 129 26.12 -1.30 8.87
N ALA A 130 26.33 -1.14 10.18
CA ALA A 130 25.56 -0.19 10.98
C ALA A 130 25.66 1.23 10.43
N ARG A 131 26.87 1.71 10.10
CA ARG A 131 27.07 3.06 9.57
C ARG A 131 26.36 3.23 8.23
N THR A 132 26.51 2.28 7.32
CA THR A 132 25.88 2.34 5.99
C THR A 132 24.35 2.40 6.12
N LEU A 133 23.77 1.52 6.93
CA LEU A 133 22.33 1.43 7.14
C LEU A 133 21.77 2.69 7.81
N MET A 134 22.42 3.17 8.87
CA MET A 134 22.00 4.38 9.58
C MET A 134 22.13 5.65 8.73
N THR A 135 23.17 5.73 7.88
CA THR A 135 23.34 6.85 6.95
C THR A 135 22.21 6.85 5.91
N SER A 136 21.91 5.70 5.32
CA SER A 136 20.81 5.55 4.36
C SER A 136 19.46 5.92 5.01
N ALA A 137 19.20 5.39 6.20
CA ALA A 137 17.99 5.70 6.97
C ALA A 137 17.86 7.21 7.23
N ARG A 138 18.93 7.86 7.70
CA ARG A 138 18.92 9.30 8.01
C ARG A 138 18.64 10.15 6.76
N THR A 139 19.26 9.81 5.63
CA THR A 139 19.01 10.47 4.35
C THR A 139 17.54 10.34 3.95
N GLY A 140 17.00 9.11 3.98
CA GLY A 140 15.61 8.86 3.62
C GLY A 140 14.60 9.57 4.54
N MET A 141 14.82 9.51 5.86
CA MET A 141 13.96 10.21 6.83
C MET A 141 14.01 11.73 6.65
N THR A 142 15.20 12.27 6.40
CA THR A 142 15.37 13.71 6.14
C THR A 142 14.61 14.13 4.87
N GLU A 143 14.68 13.34 3.81
CA GLU A 143 13.91 13.61 2.59
C GLU A 143 12.40 13.60 2.84
N VAL A 144 11.88 12.60 3.56
CA VAL A 144 10.46 12.51 3.90
C VAL A 144 10.02 13.71 4.73
N LEU A 145 10.75 14.05 5.79
CA LEU A 145 10.40 15.17 6.67
C LEU A 145 10.42 16.52 5.94
N ALA A 146 11.29 16.68 4.94
CA ALA A 146 11.36 17.91 4.15
C ALA A 146 10.22 18.04 3.13
N ASN A 147 9.75 16.92 2.55
CA ASN A 147 8.86 16.94 1.38
C ASN A 147 7.44 16.44 1.66
N ALA A 148 7.22 15.75 2.78
CA ALA A 148 5.92 15.23 3.19
C ALA A 148 5.80 15.17 4.74
N PRO A 149 5.82 16.32 5.42
CA PRO A 149 5.70 16.38 6.89
C PRO A 149 4.40 15.77 7.42
N ASP A 150 3.33 15.76 6.60
CA ASP A 150 2.05 15.12 6.93
C ASP A 150 2.15 13.59 7.12
N LEU A 151 3.23 12.97 6.66
CA LEU A 151 3.51 11.55 6.91
C LEU A 151 4.06 11.28 8.32
N ASP A 152 4.38 12.32 9.09
CA ASP A 152 4.85 12.21 10.47
C ASP A 152 4.04 13.05 11.48
N PRO A 153 2.71 12.88 11.55
CA PRO A 153 1.86 13.73 12.41
C PRO A 153 2.15 13.56 13.91
N ALA A 154 2.73 12.42 14.30
CA ALA A 154 3.09 12.12 15.68
C ALA A 154 4.57 12.42 16.01
N GLY A 155 5.38 12.86 15.04
CA GLY A 155 6.81 13.14 15.24
C GLY A 155 7.69 11.90 15.44
N ALA A 156 7.20 10.71 15.09
CA ALA A 156 7.94 9.46 15.25
C ALA A 156 9.13 9.37 14.29
N LEU A 157 8.97 9.82 13.05
CA LEU A 157 10.05 9.83 12.05
C LEU A 157 11.09 10.89 12.41
N ALA A 158 10.66 12.07 12.85
CA ALA A 158 11.53 13.13 13.36
C ALA A 158 12.37 12.65 14.55
N GLY A 159 11.74 12.01 15.55
CA GLY A 159 12.43 11.45 16.71
C GLY A 159 13.45 10.36 16.34
N ARG A 160 13.12 9.50 15.37
CA ARG A 160 14.07 8.52 14.80
C ARG A 160 15.24 9.21 14.10
N ASN A 161 14.98 10.24 13.30
CA ASN A 161 16.01 11.01 12.60
C ASN A 161 17.00 11.68 13.57
N THR A 162 16.51 12.22 14.70
CA THR A 162 17.36 12.74 15.78
C THR A 162 18.20 11.63 16.42
N SER A 163 17.59 10.48 16.73
CA SER A 163 18.29 9.34 17.33
C SER A 163 19.40 8.80 16.43
N LEU A 164 19.15 8.74 15.12
CA LEU A 164 20.15 8.36 14.11
C LEU A 164 21.37 9.29 14.13
N GLY A 165 21.19 10.59 14.41
CA GLY A 165 22.31 11.53 14.55
C GLY A 165 23.29 11.11 15.64
N VAL A 166 22.78 10.84 16.84
CA VAL A 166 23.59 10.37 17.97
C VAL A 166 24.22 9.01 17.69
N GLN A 167 23.49 8.10 17.03
CA GLN A 167 24.00 6.76 16.72
C GLN A 167 25.16 6.81 15.71
N LEU A 168 25.05 7.67 14.69
CA LEU A 168 26.12 7.87 13.71
C LEU A 168 27.38 8.49 14.32
N GLU A 169 27.23 9.42 15.27
CA GLU A 169 28.37 10.00 16.02
C GLU A 169 29.14 8.93 16.80
N ARG A 170 28.45 7.96 17.42
CA ARG A 170 29.07 6.83 18.14
C ARG A 170 29.78 5.84 17.22
N LEU A 171 29.36 5.79 15.96
CA LEU A 171 30.01 4.95 14.96
C LEU A 171 31.26 5.63 14.40
N GLY A 172 31.28 6.96 14.31
CA GLY A 172 32.48 7.78 14.00
C GLY A 172 33.64 7.50 14.93
#